data_AF-A0A8T7K307-F1
#
_entry.id   AF-A0A8T7K307-F1
#
_cell.length_a   1.000
_cell.length_b   1.000
_cell.length_c   1.000
_cell.angle_alpha   90.00
_cell.angle_beta   90.00
_cell.angle_gamma   90.00
#
_symmetry.space_group_name_H-M   'P 1'
#
loop_
_entity.id
_entity.type
_entity.pdbx_description
1 polymer ?
#
loop_
_entity_poly.entity_id
_entity_poly.type
_entity_poly.pdbx_seq_one_letter_code
_entity_poly.pdbx_strand_id
1 'polypeptide(L)'
;MSDGQKPNLDLIRMVQQARMAHDAQAVPSQIAAVYWIEAKAPDAALPTARAGEWLIVTDTQRVDALWARIKAATENGQLGYKSKVATAAHGTDTHAREIRVCTIDADDSPDVRRVEAALRALGYDGPIRYRRAAQ
;
A
#
# COMPACT_ATOMS: atom_id res chain seq x y z
N MET A 1 -5.90 -37.28 18.71
CA MET A 1 -6.00 -35.89 19.20
C MET A 1 -4.88 -35.12 18.52
N SER A 2 -5.17 -34.41 17.43
CA SER A 2 -4.13 -33.64 16.71
C SER A 2 -3.96 -32.32 17.43
N ASP A 3 -2.79 -32.14 18.06
CA ASP A 3 -2.43 -30.91 18.75
C ASP A 3 -2.20 -29.83 17.68
N GLY A 4 -3.15 -28.90 17.58
CA GLY A 4 -3.12 -27.83 16.60
C GLY A 4 -1.90 -26.95 16.86
N GLN A 5 -0.88 -27.10 16.03
CA GLN A 5 0.37 -26.36 16.07
C GLN A 5 0.07 -24.85 16.08
N LYS A 6 0.08 -24.25 17.27
CA LYS A 6 -0.22 -22.82 17.44
C LYS A 6 0.84 -22.01 16.69
N PRO A 7 0.46 -20.99 15.89
CA PRO A 7 1.41 -20.19 15.16
C PRO A 7 2.38 -19.50 16.12
N ASN A 8 3.68 -19.66 15.88
CA ASN A 8 4.71 -18.96 16.65
C ASN A 8 4.66 -17.46 16.30
N LEU A 9 4.06 -16.66 17.18
CA LEU A 9 3.82 -15.23 16.98
C LEU A 9 5.13 -14.43 16.86
N ASP A 10 6.19 -14.86 17.55
CA ASP A 10 7.49 -14.19 17.49
C ASP A 10 8.17 -14.43 16.15
N LEU A 11 8.12 -15.67 15.64
CA LEU A 11 8.60 -15.99 14.30
C LEU A 11 7.82 -15.22 13.22
N ILE A 12 6.49 -15.09 13.37
CA ILE A 12 5.66 -14.31 12.46
C ILE A 12 6.08 -12.84 12.46
N ARG A 13 6.30 -12.25 13.64
CA ARG A 13 6.76 -10.86 13.78
C ARG A 13 8.14 -10.66 13.16
N MET A 14 9.10 -11.56 13.43
CA MET A 14 10.44 -11.50 12.86
C MET A 14 10.42 -11.56 11.33
N VAL A 15 9.66 -12.50 10.75
CA VAL A 15 9.53 -12.63 9.30
C VAL A 15 8.86 -11.39 8.69
N GLN A 16 7.84 -10.84 9.35
CA GLN A 16 7.21 -9.59 8.92
C GLN A 16 8.18 -8.41 8.95
N GLN A 17 8.97 -8.28 10.02
CA GLN A 17 9.99 -7.23 10.15
C GLN A 17 11.08 -7.38 9.07
N ALA A 18 11.57 -8.59 8.83
CA ALA A 18 12.57 -8.85 7.79
C ALA A 18 12.04 -8.53 6.39
N ARG A 19 10.78 -8.87 6.09
CA ARG A 19 10.14 -8.49 4.83
C ARG A 19 9.99 -6.98 4.70
N MET A 20 9.53 -6.30 5.75
CA MET A 20 9.40 -4.83 5.74
C MET A 20 10.75 -4.13 5.59
N ALA A 21 11.82 -4.65 6.19
CA ALA A 21 13.16 -4.12 6.02
C ALA A 21 13.66 -4.27 4.57
N HIS A 22 13.32 -5.38 3.90
CA HIS A 22 13.61 -5.56 2.48
C HIS A 22 12.78 -4.60 1.60
N ASP A 23 11.49 -4.46 1.88
CA ASP A 23 10.59 -3.50 1.22
C ASP A 23 11.06 -2.04 1.41
N ALA A 24 11.78 -1.77 2.50
CA ALA A 24 12.30 -0.45 2.79
C ALA A 24 13.29 0.06 1.73
N GLN A 25 14.00 -0.84 1.04
CA GLN A 25 15.00 -0.53 0.02
C GLN A 25 14.56 -0.93 -1.39
N ALA A 26 13.32 -1.41 -1.52
CA ALA A 26 12.81 -1.96 -2.76
C ALA A 26 12.58 -0.87 -3.83
N VAL A 27 13.00 -1.17 -5.06
CA VAL A 27 12.73 -0.39 -6.27
C VAL A 27 11.68 -1.14 -7.09
N PRO A 28 10.39 -0.73 -7.05
CA PRO A 28 9.29 -1.51 -7.64
C PRO A 28 9.48 -1.89 -9.10
N SER A 29 10.10 -1.04 -9.92
CA SER A 29 10.35 -1.30 -11.34
C SER A 29 11.31 -2.48 -11.59
N GLN A 30 12.16 -2.84 -10.62
CA GLN A 30 13.23 -3.84 -10.76
C GLN A 30 12.87 -5.21 -10.15
N ILE A 31 11.71 -5.32 -9.50
CA ILE A 31 11.31 -6.53 -8.77
C ILE A 31 10.21 -7.25 -9.55
N ALA A 32 10.45 -8.49 -9.98
CA ALA A 32 9.44 -9.31 -10.64
C ALA A 32 8.83 -10.40 -9.72
N ALA A 33 9.49 -10.71 -8.60
CA ALA A 33 9.17 -11.88 -7.77
C ALA A 33 8.20 -11.61 -6.60
N VAL A 34 8.02 -10.35 -6.19
CA VAL A 34 7.18 -9.96 -5.04
C VAL A 34 5.97 -9.19 -5.52
N TYR A 35 4.76 -9.74 -5.40
CA TYR A 35 3.57 -9.14 -6.02
C TYR A 35 3.23 -7.74 -5.47
N TRP A 36 3.52 -7.46 -4.19
CA TRP A 36 3.30 -6.15 -3.56
C TRP A 36 4.43 -5.78 -2.59
N ILE A 37 4.92 -4.55 -2.69
CA ILE A 37 5.74 -3.89 -1.66
C ILE A 37 4.79 -3.05 -0.81
N GLU A 38 4.91 -3.09 0.51
CA GLU A 38 4.01 -2.35 1.41
C GLU A 38 4.74 -1.29 2.27
N ALA A 39 3.99 -0.24 2.62
CA ALA A 39 4.37 0.76 3.61
C ALA A 39 3.19 0.93 4.59
N LYS A 40 3.47 1.10 5.88
CA LYS A 40 2.43 1.24 6.92
C LYS A 40 2.63 2.52 7.71
N ALA A 41 1.52 3.16 8.08
CA ALA A 41 1.57 4.26 9.02
C ALA A 41 1.92 3.76 10.43
N PRO A 42 2.65 4.56 11.23
CA PRO A 42 2.96 4.23 12.61
C PRO A 42 1.67 4.16 13.42
N ASP A 43 1.57 3.15 14.30
CA ASP A 43 0.45 2.95 15.22
C ASP A 43 -0.94 2.98 14.57
N ALA A 44 -1.02 2.58 13.29
CA ALA A 44 -2.26 2.69 12.55
C ALA A 44 -3.35 1.75 13.12
N ALA A 45 -4.54 2.30 13.30
CA ALA A 45 -5.70 1.52 13.72
C ALA A 45 -6.03 0.42 12.69
N LEU A 46 -6.65 -0.65 13.17
CA LEU A 46 -7.09 -1.73 12.28
C LEU A 46 -8.20 -1.23 11.34
N PRO A 47 -8.17 -1.61 10.06
CA PRO A 47 -9.23 -1.28 9.12
C PRO A 47 -10.57 -1.88 9.57
N THR A 48 -11.67 -1.17 9.29
CA THR A 48 -13.02 -1.71 9.50
C THR A 48 -13.40 -2.64 8.35
N ALA A 49 -14.54 -3.32 8.48
CA ALA A 49 -15.11 -4.11 7.38
C ALA A 49 -15.46 -3.28 6.12
N ARG A 50 -15.45 -1.95 6.24
CA ARG A 50 -15.74 -1.00 5.15
C ARG A 50 -14.49 -0.29 4.66
N ALA A 51 -13.29 -0.80 4.94
CA ALA A 51 -12.05 -0.20 4.45
C ALA A 51 -12.11 0.10 2.95
N GLY A 52 -11.43 1.18 2.55
CA GLY A 52 -11.37 1.60 1.16
C GLY A 52 -9.94 1.74 0.66
N GLU A 53 -9.78 1.92 -0.63
CA GLU A 53 -8.49 2.19 -1.26
C GLU A 53 -8.62 3.18 -2.40
N TRP A 54 -7.69 4.13 -2.44
CA TRP A 54 -7.39 4.92 -3.63
C TRP A 54 -6.50 4.10 -4.55
N LEU A 55 -6.94 3.96 -5.81
CA LEU A 55 -6.25 3.29 -6.88
C LEU A 55 -5.55 4.33 -7.76
N ILE A 56 -4.24 4.18 -7.89
CA ILE A 56 -3.37 5.01 -8.72
C ILE A 56 -2.73 4.12 -9.78
N VAL A 57 -3.01 4.42 -11.05
CA VAL A 57 -2.35 3.77 -12.18
C VAL A 57 -1.15 4.62 -12.62
N THR A 58 -0.03 3.96 -12.84
CA THR A 58 1.24 4.54 -13.29
C THR A 58 1.96 3.53 -14.20
N ASP A 59 3.23 3.79 -14.52
CA ASP A 59 4.04 2.96 -15.39
C ASP A 59 5.42 2.66 -14.77
N THR A 60 6.17 1.73 -15.36
CA THR A 60 7.52 1.37 -14.92
C THR A 60 8.51 2.53 -14.86
N GLN A 61 8.31 3.61 -15.64
CA GLN A 61 9.24 4.75 -15.65
C GLN A 61 8.99 5.70 -14.48
N ARG A 62 7.74 5.77 -14.01
CA ARG A 62 7.30 6.72 -12.97
C ARG A 62 7.08 6.07 -11.61
N VAL A 63 6.89 4.75 -11.56
CA VAL A 63 6.48 4.03 -10.35
C VAL A 63 7.43 4.24 -9.17
N ASP A 64 8.75 4.24 -9.40
CA ASP A 64 9.73 4.30 -8.31
C ASP A 64 9.69 5.65 -7.59
N ALA A 65 9.71 6.75 -8.36
CA ALA A 65 9.66 8.10 -7.81
C ALA A 65 8.31 8.39 -7.13
N LEU A 66 7.22 7.91 -7.72
CA LEU A 66 5.88 8.06 -7.14
C LEU A 66 5.73 7.24 -5.85
N TRP A 67 6.21 6.00 -5.85
CA TRP A 67 6.21 5.12 -4.69
C TRP A 67 7.02 5.71 -3.55
N ALA A 68 8.22 6.23 -3.81
CA ALA A 68 9.05 6.84 -2.77
C ALA A 68 8.31 7.96 -2.02
N ARG A 69 7.58 8.83 -2.75
CA ARG A 69 6.76 9.90 -2.15
C ARG A 69 5.59 9.35 -1.34
N ILE A 70 4.84 8.40 -1.90
CA ILE A 70 3.66 7.79 -1.24
C ILE A 70 4.08 7.02 0.01
N LYS A 71 5.17 6.25 -0.07
CA LYS A 71 5.73 5.50 1.05
C LYS A 71 6.09 6.43 2.19
N ALA A 72 6.90 7.46 1.92
CA ALA A 72 7.30 8.43 2.94
C ALA A 72 6.08 9.11 3.59
N ALA A 73 5.10 9.52 2.79
CA ALA A 73 3.86 10.12 3.31
C ALA A 73 3.01 9.13 4.14
N THR A 74 3.01 7.84 3.78
CA THR A 74 2.34 6.79 4.56
C THR A 74 3.04 6.59 5.91
N GLU A 75 4.36 6.44 5.90
CA GLU A 75 5.18 6.24 7.09
C GLU A 75 5.17 7.46 8.04
N ASN A 76 4.86 8.65 7.51
CA ASN A 76 4.64 9.86 8.31
C ASN A 76 3.19 10.04 8.78
N GLY A 77 2.29 9.07 8.53
CA GLY A 77 0.88 9.14 8.93
C GLY A 77 0.04 10.17 8.14
N GLN A 78 0.55 10.66 7.00
CA GLN A 78 -0.12 11.69 6.20
C GLN A 78 -1.16 11.08 5.25
N LEU A 79 -1.05 9.79 4.93
CA LEU A 79 -2.02 9.05 4.12
C LEU A 79 -2.92 8.18 5.02
N GLY A 80 -3.44 7.08 4.48
CA GLY A 80 -4.20 6.10 5.26
C GLY A 80 -3.29 5.12 6.02
N TYR A 81 -3.86 4.04 6.53
CA TYR A 81 -3.15 3.10 7.41
C TYR A 81 -2.07 2.27 6.69
N LYS A 82 -2.18 2.12 5.36
CA LYS A 82 -1.27 1.33 4.55
C LYS A 82 -1.26 1.82 3.10
N SER A 83 -0.11 1.74 2.46
CA SER A 83 0.03 1.83 1.02
C SER A 83 0.75 0.61 0.47
N LYS A 84 0.47 0.24 -0.77
CA LYS A 84 1.14 -0.88 -1.46
C LYS A 84 1.31 -0.60 -2.94
N VAL A 85 2.42 -1.07 -3.52
CA VAL A 85 2.72 -0.95 -4.94
C VAL A 85 2.93 -2.33 -5.56
N ALA A 86 2.29 -2.56 -6.70
CA ALA A 86 2.47 -3.77 -7.48
C ALA A 86 3.80 -3.69 -8.21
N THR A 87 4.62 -4.73 -8.13
CA THR A 87 5.90 -4.78 -8.87
C THR A 87 5.74 -5.44 -10.25
N ALA A 88 4.65 -6.20 -10.42
CA ALA A 88 4.24 -6.80 -11.69
C ALA A 88 3.02 -6.08 -12.26
N ALA A 89 2.88 -6.10 -13.59
CA ALA A 89 1.70 -5.57 -14.25
C ALA A 89 0.45 -6.43 -14.01
N HIS A 90 -0.72 -5.80 -14.11
CA HIS A 90 -2.01 -6.48 -14.14
C HIS A 90 -2.62 -6.29 -15.53
N GLY A 91 -2.83 -7.38 -16.26
CA GLY A 91 -3.41 -7.37 -17.61
C GLY A 91 -2.38 -7.43 -18.73
N THR A 92 -2.75 -6.91 -19.90
CA THR A 92 -1.97 -7.04 -21.15
C THR A 92 -0.86 -6.01 -21.29
N ASP A 93 -0.95 -4.87 -20.61
CA ASP A 93 0.10 -3.85 -20.61
C ASP A 93 1.17 -4.20 -19.57
N THR A 94 2.33 -4.65 -20.04
CA THR A 94 3.46 -5.08 -19.20
C THR A 94 4.16 -3.93 -18.48
N HIS A 95 3.96 -2.69 -18.92
CA HIS A 95 4.52 -1.49 -18.30
C HIS A 95 3.62 -0.90 -17.22
N ALA A 96 2.34 -1.25 -17.19
CA ALA A 96 1.40 -0.75 -16.19
C ALA A 96 1.85 -1.12 -14.78
N ARG A 97 1.70 -0.17 -13.86
CA ARG A 97 1.96 -0.35 -12.43
C ARG A 97 0.82 0.25 -11.63
N GLU A 98 0.57 -0.34 -10.48
CA GLU A 98 -0.56 -0.01 -9.63
C GLU A 98 -0.08 0.34 -8.22
N ILE A 99 -0.54 1.47 -7.69
CA ILE A 99 -0.36 1.84 -6.29
C ILE A 99 -1.73 1.93 -5.63
N ARG A 100 -1.85 1.38 -4.43
CA ARG A 100 -3.05 1.45 -3.60
C ARG A 100 -2.73 2.15 -2.30
N VAL A 101 -3.58 3.09 -1.91
CA VAL A 101 -3.51 3.79 -0.62
C VAL A 101 -4.79 3.51 0.15
N CYS A 102 -4.68 2.74 1.23
CA CYS A 102 -5.81 2.17 1.95
C CYS A 102 -6.25 3.06 3.12
N THR A 103 -7.55 3.34 3.21
CA THR A 103 -8.19 4.07 4.32
C THR A 103 -8.91 3.11 5.27
N ILE A 104 -9.06 3.51 6.53
CA ILE A 104 -9.60 2.62 7.59
C ILE A 104 -11.08 2.30 7.36
N ASP A 105 -11.87 3.29 6.93
CA ASP A 105 -13.30 3.16 6.65
C ASP A 105 -13.65 4.03 5.43
N ALA A 106 -14.41 3.49 4.49
CA ALA A 106 -14.84 4.22 3.30
C ALA A 106 -15.99 5.19 3.55
N ASP A 107 -16.71 5.02 4.67
CA ASP A 107 -17.81 5.90 5.04
C ASP A 107 -17.31 7.10 5.88
N ASP A 108 -16.05 7.07 6.35
CA ASP A 108 -15.35 8.22 6.94
C ASP A 108 -14.95 9.23 5.85
N SER A 109 -15.96 9.95 5.35
CA SER A 109 -15.79 10.94 4.29
C SER A 109 -14.75 12.03 4.61
N PRO A 110 -14.62 12.53 5.87
CA PRO A 110 -13.50 13.39 6.26
C PRO A 110 -12.12 12.79 6.00
N ASP A 111 -11.86 11.56 6.46
CA ASP A 111 -10.56 10.90 6.25
C ASP A 111 -10.29 10.63 4.77
N VAL A 112 -11.30 10.15 4.04
CA VAL A 112 -11.19 9.87 2.60
C VAL A 112 -10.76 11.13 1.82
N ARG A 113 -11.39 12.28 2.09
CA ARG A 113 -11.01 13.56 1.46
C ARG A 113 -9.65 14.07 1.90
N ARG A 114 -9.28 13.87 3.17
CA ARG A 114 -7.96 14.23 3.69
C ARG A 114 -6.86 13.46 2.93
N VAL A 115 -7.04 12.16 2.74
CA VAL A 115 -6.11 11.31 1.98
C VAL A 115 -6.07 11.72 0.52
N GLU A 116 -7.21 12.04 -0.10
CA GLU A 116 -7.25 12.54 -1.47
C GLU A 116 -6.42 13.82 -1.64
N ALA A 117 -6.64 14.81 -0.78
CA ALA A 117 -5.92 16.08 -0.81
C ALA A 117 -4.40 15.89 -0.62
N ALA A 118 -4.01 15.00 0.30
CA ALA A 118 -2.61 14.65 0.50
C ALA A 118 -1.99 14.00 -0.75
N LEU A 119 -2.70 13.09 -1.43
CA LEU A 119 -2.24 12.49 -2.69
C LEU A 119 -2.03 13.53 -3.80
N ARG A 120 -2.95 14.49 -3.92
CA ARG A 120 -2.79 15.62 -4.86
C ARG A 120 -1.57 16.48 -4.52
N ALA A 121 -1.37 16.80 -3.25
CA ALA A 121 -0.22 17.59 -2.79
C ALA A 121 1.14 16.89 -3.05
N LEU A 122 1.17 15.56 -3.17
CA LEU A 122 2.37 14.78 -3.52
C LEU A 122 2.71 14.82 -5.03
N GLY A 123 1.98 15.63 -5.81
CA GLY A 123 2.21 15.83 -7.25
C GLY A 123 1.64 14.71 -8.12
N TYR A 124 0.53 14.10 -7.70
CA TYR A 124 -0.22 13.17 -8.55
C TYR A 124 -1.42 13.87 -9.20
N ASP A 125 -1.26 14.20 -10.48
CA ASP A 125 -2.27 14.91 -11.27
C ASP A 125 -3.11 13.97 -12.13
N GLY A 126 -2.81 12.67 -12.11
CA GLY A 126 -3.52 11.65 -12.86
C GLY A 126 -4.92 11.32 -12.31
N PRO A 127 -5.66 10.44 -12.98
CA PRO A 127 -6.93 9.93 -12.48
C PRO A 127 -6.70 9.02 -11.25
N ILE A 128 -7.24 9.42 -10.10
CA ILE A 128 -7.39 8.55 -8.92
C ILE A 128 -8.82 8.04 -8.85
N ARG A 129 -8.98 6.75 -8.51
CA ARG A 129 -10.29 6.12 -8.29
C ARG A 129 -10.37 5.64 -6.85
N TYR A 130 -11.47 5.94 -6.17
CA TYR A 130 -11.72 5.40 -4.84
C TYR A 130 -12.71 4.24 -4.93
N ARG A 131 -12.45 3.16 -4.18
CA ARG A 131 -13.37 2.03 -4.04
C ARG A 131 -13.28 1.43 -2.65
N ARG A 132 -14.32 0.69 -2.25
CA ARG A 132 -14.21 -0.22 -1.10
C ARG A 132 -13.16 -1.29 -1.41
N ALA A 133 -12.28 -1.54 -0.46
CA ALA A 133 -11.28 -2.58 -0.57
C ALA A 133 -11.98 -3.94 -0.48
N ALA A 134 -11.58 -4.87 -1.35
CA ALA A 134 -11.97 -6.26 -1.17
C ALA A 134 -11.26 -6.80 0.09
N GLN A 135 -12.02 -7.44 0.98
CA GLN A 135 -11.48 -8.12 2.16
C GLN A 135 -10.80 -9.42 1.77
#